data_AF-X1ESF1-F1
#
_entry.id   AF-X1ESF1-F1
#
_cell.length_a   1.000
_cell.length_b   1.000
_cell.length_c   1.000
_cell.angle_alpha   90.00
_cell.angle_beta   90.00
_cell.angle_gamma   90.00
#
_symmetry.space_group_name_H-M   'P 1'
#
loop_
_entity.id
_entity.type
_entity.pdbx_description
1 polymer ?
#
loop_
_entity_poly.entity_id
_entity_poly.type
_entity_poly.pdbx_seq_one_letter_code
_entity_poly.pdbx_strand_id
1 'polypeptide(L)' 'MTLPEEEQKFLEYLEKLIGVSIPEVPELQSYTFGYTVKDNHVEGLSLFSCGLTIIPEKITTLTYLKKLLVRGNKL' A
#
# COMPACT_ATOMS: atom_id res chain seq x y z
N MET A 1 0.57 -18.09 -2.80
CA MET A 1 0.81 -17.21 -3.96
C MET A 1 1.69 -16.09 -3.45
N THR A 2 2.76 -15.76 -4.16
CA THR A 2 3.83 -14.87 -3.66
C THR A 2 3.88 -13.64 -4.55
N LEU A 3 3.85 -12.45 -3.96
CA LEU A 3 4.03 -11.18 -4.67
C LEU A 3 5.43 -11.12 -5.33
N PRO A 4 5.61 -10.32 -6.39
CA PRO A 4 6.93 -9.97 -6.89
C PRO A 4 7.81 -9.41 -5.78
N GLU A 5 9.10 -9.76 -5.82
CA GLU A 5 10.08 -9.36 -4.81
C GLU A 5 10.15 -7.83 -4.61
N GLU A 6 10.03 -7.06 -5.69
CA GLU A 6 10.07 -5.59 -5.61
C GLU A 6 8.83 -5.01 -4.91
N GLU A 7 7.64 -5.54 -5.20
CA GLU A 7 6.40 -5.13 -4.54
C GLU A 7 6.45 -5.48 -3.05
N GLN A 8 6.94 -6.68 -2.71
CA GLN A 8 7.12 -7.11 -1.33
C GLN A 8 8.11 -6.20 -0.57
N LYS A 9 9.28 -5.93 -1.16
CA LYS A 9 10.27 -5.01 -0.57
C LYS A 9 9.71 -3.60 -0.38
N PHE A 10 8.88 -3.13 -1.31
CA PHE A 10 8.25 -1.83 -1.18
C PHE A 10 7.22 -1.79 -0.06
N LEU A 11 6.40 -2.85 0.09
CA LEU A 11 5.48 -2.98 1.23
C LEU A 11 6.24 -2.99 2.56
N GLU A 12 7.29 -3.80 2.69
CA GLU A 12 8.14 -3.83 3.89
C GLU A 12 8.77 -2.46 4.20
N TYR A 13 9.18 -1.72 3.17
CA TYR A 13 9.69 -0.36 3.31
C TYR A 13 8.61 0.59 3.84
N LEU A 14 7.39 0.53 3.30
CA LEU A 14 6.25 1.32 3.77
C LEU A 14 5.90 0.97 5.23
N GLU A 15 5.87 -0.32 5.58
CA GLU A 15 5.59 -0.77 6.94
C GLU A 15 6.60 -0.20 7.95
N LYS A 16 7.89 -0.20 7.59
CA LYS A 16 8.95 0.43 8.41
C LYS A 16 8.80 1.94 8.53
N LEU A 17 8.35 2.60 7.45
CA LEU A 17 8.16 4.05 7.43
C LEU A 17 6.96 4.48 8.30
N ILE A 18 5.88 3.72 8.29
CA ILE A 18 4.65 4.02 9.04
C ILE A 18 4.71 3.43 10.47
N GLY A 19 5.51 2.39 10.67
CA GLY A 19 5.64 1.68 11.95
C GLY A 19 4.54 0.66 12.22
N VAL A 20 3.76 0.28 11.21
CA VAL A 20 2.70 -0.74 11.30
C VAL A 20 2.70 -1.64 10.08
N SER A 21 2.35 -2.91 10.27
CA SER A 21 2.20 -3.88 9.17
C SER A 21 0.96 -3.58 8.35
N ILE A 22 1.08 -3.58 7.02
CA ILE A 22 -0.01 -3.29 6.08
C ILE A 22 -0.61 -4.65 5.67
N PRO A 23 -1.81 -5.01 6.12
CA PRO A 23 -2.37 -6.34 5.83
C PRO A 23 -2.89 -6.43 4.39
N GLU A 24 -2.87 -7.65 3.84
CA GLU A 24 -3.68 -7.98 2.68
C GLU A 24 -5.16 -8.01 3.06
N VAL A 25 -6.01 -7.38 2.26
CA VAL A 25 -7.45 -7.30 2.47
C VAL A 25 -8.19 -7.68 1.19
N PRO A 26 -9.43 -8.23 1.28
CA PRO A 26 -10.18 -8.64 0.10
C PRO A 26 -10.67 -7.45 -0.73
N GLU A 27 -10.89 -6.29 -0.12
CA GLU A 27 -11.35 -5.07 -0.79
C GLU A 27 -10.90 -3.81 -0.04
N LEU A 28 -10.71 -2.71 -0.77
CA LEU A 28 -10.43 -1.40 -0.21
C LEU A 28 -11.69 -0.52 -0.13
N GLN A 29 -11.99 -0.05 1.08
CA GLN A 29 -12.96 1.00 1.35
C GLN A 29 -12.25 2.29 1.82
N SER A 30 -12.99 3.40 1.91
CA SER A 30 -12.43 4.73 2.23
C SER A 30 -11.71 4.85 3.58
N TYR A 31 -11.92 3.90 4.48
CA TYR A 31 -11.33 3.83 5.83
C TYR A 31 -10.54 2.54 6.05
N THR A 32 -10.31 1.75 4.99
CA THR A 32 -9.52 0.53 5.08
C THR A 32 -8.04 0.88 5.20
N PHE A 33 -7.31 0.13 5.99
CA PHE A 33 -5.85 0.14 6.01
C PHE A 33 -5.37 -1.24 5.54
N GLY A 34 -4.64 -1.30 4.42
CA GLY A 34 -4.26 -2.56 3.79
C GLY A 34 -4.02 -2.45 2.28
N TYR A 35 -3.70 -3.57 1.65
CA TYR A 35 -3.52 -3.69 0.20
C TYR A 35 -4.37 -4.84 -0.36
N THR A 36 -4.72 -4.76 -1.65
CA THR A 36 -5.41 -5.83 -2.38
C THR A 36 -4.51 -6.40 -3.47
N VAL A 37 -4.53 -7.72 -3.62
CA VAL A 37 -3.78 -8.44 -4.65
C VAL A 37 -4.72 -8.96 -5.73
N LYS A 38 -4.32 -8.80 -6.99
CA LYS A 38 -4.95 -9.45 -8.13
C LYS A 38 -3.89 -9.91 -9.10
N ASP A 39 -4.04 -11.14 -9.61
CA ASP A 39 -3.09 -11.75 -10.55
C ASP A 39 -1.64 -11.73 -10.03
N ASN A 40 -1.47 -11.92 -8.71
CA ASN A 40 -0.20 -11.82 -7.95
C ASN A 40 0.43 -10.43 -7.90
N HIS A 41 -0.29 -9.36 -8.23
CA HIS A 41 0.21 -7.99 -8.15
C HIS A 41 -0.64 -7.13 -7.21
N VAL A 42 0.00 -6.18 -6.53
CA VAL A 42 -0.70 -5.16 -5.74
C VAL A 42 -1.46 -4.24 -6.69
N GLU A 43 -2.79 -4.38 -6.73
CA GLU A 43 -3.68 -3.56 -7.55
C GLU A 43 -4.25 -2.38 -6.75
N GLY A 44 -4.27 -2.49 -5.42
CA GLY A 44 -4.80 -1.46 -4.54
C GLY A 44 -3.99 -1.31 -3.27
N LEU A 45 -3.81 -0.07 -2.84
CA LEU A 45 -3.18 0.29 -1.58
C LEU A 45 -4.01 1.36 -0.86
N SER A 46 -4.32 1.12 0.41
CA SER A 46 -4.97 2.08 1.28
C SER A 46 -4.16 2.31 2.55
N LEU A 47 -3.69 3.55 2.71
CA LEU A 47 -2.89 4.02 3.84
C LEU A 47 -3.73 4.96 4.71
N PHE A 48 -4.88 4.47 5.21
CA PHE A 48 -5.80 5.32 5.96
C PHE A 48 -5.22 5.78 7.30
N SER A 49 -5.19 7.10 7.52
CA SER A 49 -4.82 7.72 8.81
C SER A 49 -3.45 7.30 9.36
N CYS A 50 -2.46 7.16 8.49
CA CYS A 50 -1.11 6.72 8.82
C CYS A 50 -0.13 7.85 9.17
N GLY A 51 -0.58 9.10 9.12
CA GLY A 51 0.28 10.27 9.35
C GLY A 51 1.30 10.53 8.24
N LEU A 52 1.10 9.96 7.04
CA LEU A 52 1.95 10.22 5.88
C LEU A 52 1.97 11.73 5.57
N THR A 53 3.15 12.29 5.31
CA THR A 53 3.34 13.68 4.86
C THR A 53 3.78 13.78 3.40
N ILE A 54 4.27 12.67 2.85
CA ILE A 54 4.66 12.55 1.44
C ILE A 54 4.40 11.12 0.97
N ILE A 55 3.98 10.96 -0.28
CA ILE A 55 3.93 9.65 -0.94
C ILE A 55 5.37 9.28 -1.35
N PRO A 56 5.92 8.15 -0.91
CA PRO A 56 7.29 7.78 -1.26
C PRO A 56 7.45 7.63 -2.78
N GLU A 57 8.53 8.17 -3.36
CA GLU A 57 8.80 8.08 -4.81
C GLU A 57 8.80 6.64 -5.33
N LYS A 58 9.23 5.69 -4.49
CA LYS A 58 9.22 4.25 -4.78
C LYS A 58 7.82 3.65 -4.96
N ILE A 59 6.74 4.42 -4.79
CA ILE A 59 5.37 3.96 -5.09
C ILE A 59 5.21 3.49 -6.55
N THR A 60 6.05 4.00 -7.46
CA THR A 60 6.08 3.56 -8.86
C THR A 60 6.51 2.10 -9.03
N THR A 61 7.10 1.46 -8.01
CA THR A 61 7.37 0.01 -7.98
C THR A 61 6.09 -0.80 -8.06
N LEU A 62 4.96 -0.27 -7.58
CA LEU A 62 3.66 -0.91 -7.73
C LEU A 62 3.09 -0.61 -9.12
N THR A 63 3.69 -1.17 -10.17
CA THR A 63 3.37 -0.85 -11.57
C THR A 63 1.93 -1.23 -11.97
N TYR A 64 1.30 -2.13 -11.20
CA TYR A 64 -0.07 -2.58 -11.40
C TYR A 64 -1.09 -1.86 -10.50
N LEU A 65 -0.64 -0.89 -9.70
CA LEU A 65 -1.50 -0.14 -8.77
C LEU A 65 -2.53 0.68 -9.54
N LYS A 66 -3.81 0.40 -9.30
CA LYS A 66 -4.94 1.13 -9.89
C LYS A 66 -5.66 2.00 -8.88
N LYS A 67 -5.58 1.65 -7.59
CA LYS A 67 -6.25 2.38 -6.52
C LYS A 67 -5.25 2.74 -5.43
N LEU A 68 -5.06 4.03 -5.19
CA LEU A 68 -4.31 4.54 -4.05
C LEU A 68 -5.23 5.40 -3.19
N LEU A 69 -5.49 4.96 -1.97
CA LEU A 69 -6.30 5.68 -0.98
C LEU A 69 -5.39 6.16 0.14
N VAL A 70 -5.30 7.47 0.32
CA VAL A 70 -4.41 8.10 1.31
C VAL A 70 -5.16 9.04 2.25
N ARG A 71 -6.46 8.79 2.42
CA ARG A 71 -7.34 9.61 3.26
C ARG A 71 -6.86 9.60 4.72
N GLY A 72 -6.97 10.75 5.39
CA GLY A 72 -6.57 10.88 6.79
C GLY A 72 -5.07 11.11 7.01
N ASN A 73 -4.30 11.28 5.94
CA ASN A 73 -2.89 11.69 6.01
C ASN A 73 -2.75 13.22 5.88
N LYS A 74 -1.52 13.72 6.10
CA LYS A 74 -1.14 15.14 6.04
C LYS A 74 -0.39 15.44 4.74
N LEU A 75 -0.86 14.85 3.64
CA LEU A 75 -0.30 14.98 2.30
C LEU A 75 -0.63 16.33 1.65
#